data_AF-A0A350WZE7-F1
#
_entry.id   AF-A0A350WZE7-F1
#
_cell.length_a   1.000
_cell.length_b   1.000
_cell.length_c   1.000
_cell.angle_alpha   90.00
_cell.angle_beta   90.00
_cell.angle_gamma   90.00
#
_symmetry.space_group_name_H-M   'P 1'
#
loop_
_entity.id
_entity.type
_entity.pdbx_description
1 polymer ?
#
loop_
_entity_poly.entity_id
_entity_poly.type
_entity_poly.pdbx_seq_one_letter_code
_entity_poly.pdbx_strand_id
1 'polypeptide(L)' 'AKSADIGIAGGRGEGLLIKGGEIIRKVPEAEMYDALVAEIELLIEERKKQG' A
#
# COMPACT_ATOMS: atom_id res chain seq x y z
N ALA A 1 -3.83 3.04 -17.69
CA ALA A 1 -3.04 2.29 -16.69
C ALA A 1 -2.89 3.18 -15.47
N LYS A 2 -3.30 2.87 -14.23
CA LYS A 2 -3.74 1.62 -13.57
C LYS A 2 -4.82 2.00 -12.53
N SER A 3 -5.96 1.32 -12.54
CA SER A 3 -7.07 1.49 -11.60
C SER A 3 -6.80 0.82 -10.25
N ALA A 4 -5.65 1.10 -9.63
CA ALA A 4 -5.29 0.52 -8.35
C ALA A 4 -5.36 1.60 -7.27
N ASP A 5 -6.24 1.42 -6.29
CA ASP A 5 -6.35 2.32 -5.12
C ASP A 5 -5.08 2.31 -4.27
N ILE A 6 -4.38 1.17 -4.26
CA ILE A 6 -3.14 0.92 -3.54
C ILE A 6 -2.17 0.07 -4.37
N GLY A 7 -0.87 0.34 -4.25
CA GLY A 7 0.20 -0.46 -4.83
C GLY A 7 1.51 -0.36 -4.04
N ILE A 8 2.45 -1.24 -4.37
CA ILE A 8 3.81 -1.21 -3.82
C ILE A 8 4.83 -1.35 -4.96
N ALA A 9 5.89 -0.54 -4.95
CA ALA A 9 6.99 -0.60 -5.89
C ALA A 9 8.29 -1.00 -5.17
N GLY A 10 8.94 -2.09 -5.58
CA GLY A 10 10.18 -2.57 -4.98
C GLY A 10 11.45 -2.10 -5.69
N GLY A 11 12.54 -1.94 -4.95
CA GLY A 11 13.90 -1.70 -5.47
C GLY A 11 14.92 -1.52 -4.35
N ARG A 12 16.22 -1.81 -4.59
CA ARG A 12 17.34 -1.58 -3.63
C ARG A 12 17.07 -2.02 -2.17
N GLY A 13 16.36 -3.12 -1.93
CA GLY A 13 16.07 -3.61 -0.57
C GLY A 13 15.00 -2.81 0.18
N GLU A 14 14.22 -2.01 -0.55
CA GLU A 14 13.15 -1.16 -0.03
C GLU A 14 11.92 -1.22 -0.96
N GLY A 15 10.75 -0.94 -0.38
CA GLY A 15 9.49 -0.79 -1.07
C GLY A 15 8.88 0.58 -0.85
N LEU A 16 8.29 1.16 -1.89
CA LEU A 16 7.48 2.38 -1.81
C LEU A 16 6.01 2.00 -1.89
N LEU A 17 5.27 2.28 -0.83
CA LEU A 17 3.84 2.10 -0.76
C LEU A 17 3.16 3.34 -1.36
N ILE A 18 2.21 3.11 -2.27
CA ILE A 18 1.57 4.14 -3.09
C ILE A 18 0.06 3.99 -2.94
N LYS A 19 -0.66 5.06 -2.60
CA LYS A 19 -2.13 5.09 -2.51
C LYS A 19 -2.63 6.26 -3.35
N GLY A 20 -3.57 6.01 -4.27
CA GLY A 20 -4.12 7.05 -5.15
C GLY A 20 -3.10 7.73 -6.07
N GLY A 21 -1.93 7.14 -6.30
CA GLY A 21 -0.84 7.73 -7.08
C GLY A 21 0.17 8.54 -6.25
N GLU A 22 -0.02 8.66 -4.94
CA GLU A 22 0.90 9.34 -4.02
C GLU A 22 1.68 8.34 -3.17
N ILE A 23 2.96 8.63 -2.91
CA ILE A 23 3.79 7.81 -2.02
C ILE A 23 3.41 8.11 -0.57
N ILE A 24 2.94 7.10 0.14
CA ILE A 24 2.51 7.22 1.54
C ILE A 24 3.62 6.84 2.53
N ARG A 25 4.44 5.82 2.21
CA ARG A 25 5.61 5.46 3.02
C ARG A 25 6.62 4.60 2.26
N LYS A 26 7.85 4.56 2.77
CA LYS A 26 8.91 3.64 2.38
C LYS A 26 9.08 2.58 3.47
N VAL A 27 9.24 1.32 3.07
CA VAL A 27 9.40 0.17 3.98
C VAL A 27 10.60 -0.68 3.55
N PRO A 28 11.25 -1.41 4.47
CA PRO A 28 12.24 -2.42 4.11
C PRO A 28 11.62 -3.53 3.25
N GLU A 29 12.43 -4.18 2.39
CA GLU A 29 11.96 -5.28 1.53
C GLU A 29 11.31 -6.41 2.32
N ALA A 30 11.87 -6.74 3.49
CA ALA A 30 11.34 -7.77 4.39
C ALA A 30 9.92 -7.47 4.91
N GLU A 31 9.53 -6.20 4.96
CA GLU A 31 8.24 -5.76 5.48
C GLU A 31 7.24 -5.40 4.36
N MET A 32 7.66 -5.47 3.09
CA MET A 32 6.83 -5.05 1.95
C MET A 32 5.49 -5.78 1.88
N TYR A 33 5.49 -7.10 2.14
CA TYR A 33 4.28 -7.91 2.11
C TYR A 33 3.32 -7.50 3.22
N ASP A 34 3.78 -7.50 4.46
CA ASP A 34 2.97 -7.15 5.63
C ASP A 34 2.46 -5.70 5.53
N ALA A 35 3.31 -4.79 5.05
CA ALA A 35 2.98 -3.39 4.86
C ALA A 35 1.87 -3.18 3.82
N LEU A 36 1.84 -3.98 2.76
CA LEU A 36 0.81 -3.95 1.73
C LEU A 36 -0.51 -4.53 2.26
N VAL A 37 -0.45 -5.68 2.95
CA VAL A 37 -1.63 -6.34 3.51
C VAL A 37 -2.31 -5.44 4.54
N ALA A 38 -1.55 -4.89 5.49
CA ALA A 38 -2.09 -3.98 6.51
C ALA A 38 -2.80 -2.78 5.90
N GLU A 39 -2.27 -2.20 4.82
CA GLU A 39 -2.88 -1.05 4.17
C GLU A 39 -4.14 -1.44 3.37
N ILE A 40 -4.19 -2.64 2.78
CA ILE A 40 -5.42 -3.18 2.18
C ILE A 40 -6.50 -3.39 3.24
N GLU A 41 -6.16 -3.94 4.41
CA GLU A 41 -7.09 -4.15 5.52
C GLU A 41 -7.66 -2.83 6.04
N LEU A 42 -6.80 -1.81 6.21
CA LEU A 42 -7.24 -0.46 6.57
C LEU A 42 -8.22 0.10 5.53
N LEU A 43 -7.92 -0.06 4.24
CA LEU A 43 -8.75 0.44 3.15
C LEU A 43 -10.11 -0.27 3.08
N ILE A 44 -10.15 -1.58 3.38
CA ILE A 44 -11.41 -2.33 3.53
C ILE A 44 -12.22 -1.80 4.71
N GLU A 45 -11.58 -1.56 5.85
CA GLU A 45 -12.25 -1.05 7.06
C GLU A 45 -12.76 0.39 6.88
N GLU A 46 -11.99 1.25 6.21
CA GLU A 46 -12.41 2.60 5.81
C GLU A 46 -13.67 2.54 4.93
N ARG A 47 -13.71 1.64 3.95
CA ARG A 47 -14.86 1.47 3.05
C ARG A 47 -16.10 0.92 3.76
N LYS A 48 -15.94 0.02 4.72
CA LYS A 48 -17.06 -0.50 5.53
C LYS A 48 -17.73 0.58 6.37
N LYS A 49 -16.96 1.54 6.89
CA LYS A 49 -17.49 2.66 7.70
C LYS A 49 -18.23 3.72 6.89
N GLN A 50 -18.09 3.70 5.56
CA GLN A 50 -18.72 4.65 4.64
C GLN A 50 -20.04 4.14 4.04
N GLY A 51 -20.43 2.90 4.33
CA GLY A 51 -21.75 2.33 3.99
C GLY A 51 -22.60 2.14 5.23
#